data_AF-A0A2G8KXB2-F1
#
_entry.id   AF-A0A2G8KXB2-F1
#
_cell.length_a   1.000
_cell.length_b   1.000
_cell.length_c   1.000
_cell.angle_alpha   90.00
_cell.angle_beta   90.00
_cell.angle_gamma   90.00
#
_symmetry.space_group_name_H-M   'P 1'
#
loop_
_entity.id
_entity.type
_entity.pdbx_description
1 polymer ?
#
loop_
_entity_poly.entity_id
_entity_poly.type
_entity_poly.pdbx_seq_one_letter_code
_entity_poly.pdbx_strand_id
1 'polypeptide(L)'
;MIKPDGYLEPFEVYCDDTDSSGGWTVSYDNFRISDEFSNYKFVSLGQYSGITDVITFCPYNMVYRNCSNSCQRTCGAPEMCQDGVCNEAEACVCSDGYFMKGSDCVPQEQCGCYESETQTVIPEGGSYVNPGCTRKGVCTNGQITWDEAYACSPNAVCDVRDNIRQCYCTGGYRGDGRHARDHLKIVRKSTMMDPGTAVYTESNQPVGLASF
;
A
#
# COMPACT_ATOMS: atom_id res chain seq x y z
N MET A 1 -8.95 25.44 24.93
CA MET A 1 -7.94 26.42 24.49
C MET A 1 -7.52 26.13 23.05
N ILE A 2 -7.41 27.16 22.21
CA ILE A 2 -7.08 27.06 20.78
C ILE A 2 -5.76 27.75 20.51
N LYS A 3 -4.83 27.11 19.80
CA LYS A 3 -3.56 27.72 19.40
C LYS A 3 -3.43 27.75 17.86
N PRO A 4 -3.38 28.94 17.23
CA PRO A 4 -2.99 29.05 15.83
C PRO A 4 -1.50 28.79 15.64
N ASP A 5 -1.16 28.35 14.44
CA ASP A 5 0.21 28.25 13.99
C ASP A 5 0.85 29.65 13.89
N GLY A 6 2.09 29.75 14.36
CA GLY A 6 2.84 31.01 14.44
C GLY A 6 2.57 31.86 15.69
N TYR A 7 1.61 31.49 16.54
CA TYR A 7 1.35 32.18 17.80
C TYR A 7 2.07 31.48 18.97
N LEU A 8 2.59 32.27 19.90
CA LEU A 8 3.32 31.74 21.07
C LEU A 8 2.36 31.12 22.10
N GLU A 9 1.21 31.75 22.33
CA GLU A 9 0.25 31.37 23.36
C GLU A 9 -1.13 31.00 22.79
N PRO A 10 -1.84 30.05 23.40
CA PRO A 10 -3.22 29.70 23.06
C PRO A 10 -4.26 30.71 23.59
N PHE A 11 -5.43 30.72 22.96
CA PHE A 11 -6.61 31.48 23.38
C PHE A 11 -7.58 30.61 24.18
N GLU A 12 -8.22 31.22 25.19
CA GLU A 12 -9.34 30.61 25.89
C GLU A 12 -10.62 30.74 25.06
N VAL A 13 -11.42 29.67 25.10
CA VAL A 13 -12.75 29.65 24.47
C VAL A 13 -13.72 29.27 25.56
N TYR A 14 -14.79 30.04 25.64
CA TYR A 14 -15.80 29.92 26.67
C TYR A 14 -17.11 29.44 26.05
N CYS A 15 -17.75 28.47 26.69
CA CYS A 15 -19.10 28.06 26.39
C CYS A 15 -19.90 28.20 27.68
N ASP A 16 -20.91 29.07 27.66
CA ASP A 16 -21.85 29.27 28.76
C ASP A 16 -23.11 28.47 28.48
N ASP A 17 -23.56 27.66 29.44
CA ASP A 17 -24.86 27.01 29.34
C ASP A 17 -25.51 26.87 30.72
N THR A 18 -26.78 27.23 30.82
CA THR A 18 -27.50 27.43 32.10
C THR A 18 -28.63 26.44 32.33
N ASP A 19 -28.72 25.40 31.50
CA ASP A 19 -29.87 24.51 31.43
C ASP A 19 -29.55 23.24 32.23
N SER A 20 -30.51 22.74 33.02
CA SER A 20 -30.28 21.68 34.03
C SER A 20 -30.82 20.30 33.63
N SER A 21 -31.03 20.04 32.34
CA SER A 21 -31.71 18.83 31.87
C SER A 21 -30.92 18.02 30.84
N GLY A 22 -30.07 17.12 31.32
CA GLY A 22 -29.49 16.03 30.51
C GLY A 22 -27.98 16.07 30.43
N GLY A 23 -27.34 14.89 30.31
CA GLY A 23 -25.94 14.83 29.92
C GLY A 23 -25.77 15.44 28.52
N TRP A 24 -24.74 16.26 28.34
CA TRP A 24 -24.51 17.00 27.12
C TRP A 24 -23.43 16.30 26.28
N THR A 25 -23.75 16.01 25.02
CA THR A 25 -22.74 15.75 24.00
C THR A 25 -22.50 17.05 23.27
N VAL A 26 -21.30 17.61 23.41
CA VAL A 26 -20.87 18.73 22.59
C VAL A 26 -20.39 18.17 21.26
N SER A 27 -21.33 17.89 20.36
CA SER A 27 -21.06 17.59 18.95
C SER A 27 -21.16 18.89 18.15
N TYR A 28 -20.04 19.59 17.98
CA TYR A 28 -20.00 20.75 17.10
C TYR A 28 -19.81 20.30 15.66
N ASP A 29 -20.91 20.17 14.91
CA ASP A 29 -20.89 19.85 13.47
C ASP A 29 -20.12 20.88 12.62
N ASN A 30 -19.80 22.07 13.15
CA ASN A 30 -19.23 23.18 12.38
C ASN A 30 -18.13 24.00 13.07
N PHE A 31 -17.50 23.53 14.14
CA PHE A 31 -16.32 24.22 14.67
C PHE A 31 -15.05 23.79 13.91
N ARG A 32 -14.87 24.33 12.70
CA ARG A 32 -13.57 24.29 12.00
C ARG A 32 -12.60 25.22 12.72
N ILE A 33 -11.69 24.67 13.52
CA ILE A 33 -10.36 25.26 13.67
C ILE A 33 -9.38 24.57 12.74
N SER A 34 -9.79 24.45 11.49
CA SER A 34 -8.90 24.17 10.40
C SER A 34 -9.52 24.97 9.26
N ASP A 35 -8.84 26.02 8.86
CA ASP A 35 -8.95 26.43 7.46
C ASP A 35 -8.52 25.24 6.59
N GLU A 36 -8.59 25.40 5.27
CA GLU A 36 -8.23 24.34 4.30
C GLU A 36 -6.77 23.83 4.45
N PHE A 37 -5.99 24.42 5.37
CA PHE A 37 -4.57 24.16 5.59
C PHE A 37 -4.23 23.65 7.01
N SER A 38 -5.21 23.43 7.89
CA SER A 38 -4.98 22.89 9.25
C SER A 38 -4.13 23.78 10.18
N ASN A 39 -4.18 25.11 10.02
CA ASN A 39 -3.34 26.06 10.77
C ASN A 39 -3.66 26.21 12.27
N TYR A 40 -4.53 25.38 12.84
CA TYR A 40 -4.93 25.50 14.23
C TYR A 40 -5.15 24.13 14.87
N LYS A 41 -4.92 24.05 16.18
CA LYS A 41 -5.13 22.83 16.96
C LYS A 41 -5.65 23.13 18.36
N PHE A 42 -6.43 22.19 18.90
CA PHE A 42 -6.67 22.13 20.34
C PHE A 42 -5.39 21.67 21.03
N VAL A 43 -4.94 22.45 22.01
CA VAL A 43 -3.73 22.13 22.80
C VAL A 43 -4.08 21.67 24.22
N SER A 44 -5.25 22.06 24.73
CA SER A 44 -5.79 21.65 26.03
C SER A 44 -7.22 22.16 26.17
N LEU A 45 -7.97 21.63 27.14
CA LEU A 45 -9.33 22.10 27.46
C LEU A 45 -9.37 23.20 28.54
N GLY A 46 -8.24 23.76 28.97
CA GLY A 46 -8.22 24.71 30.09
C GLY A 46 -8.71 24.07 31.40
N GLN A 47 -9.08 24.89 32.38
CA GLN A 47 -9.77 24.41 33.59
C GLN A 47 -11.25 24.16 33.27
N TYR A 48 -11.66 22.89 33.35
CA TYR A 48 -13.06 22.48 33.25
C TYR A 48 -13.67 22.31 34.64
N SER A 49 -14.92 22.73 34.81
CA SER A 49 -15.72 22.54 36.02
C SER A 49 -17.06 21.90 35.63
N GLY A 50 -17.27 20.63 36.00
CA GLY A 50 -18.51 19.88 35.74
C GLY A 50 -18.36 18.38 36.04
N ILE A 51 -19.41 17.59 35.78
CA ILE A 51 -19.41 16.12 35.88
C ILE A 51 -19.37 15.58 34.45
N THR A 52 -18.27 14.94 34.08
CA THR A 52 -18.10 14.26 32.78
C THR A 52 -17.55 12.87 33.05
N ASP A 53 -18.17 11.84 32.48
CA ASP A 53 -17.77 10.47 32.75
C ASP A 53 -16.49 10.08 32.00
N VAL A 54 -16.25 10.58 30.78
CA VAL A 54 -14.99 10.48 30.01
C VAL A 54 -15.04 11.49 28.86
N ILE A 55 -13.96 12.24 28.62
CA ILE A 55 -13.77 12.98 27.36
C ILE A 55 -13.00 12.07 26.40
N THR A 56 -13.65 11.62 25.34
CA THR A 56 -13.03 10.77 24.31
C THR A 56 -12.47 11.63 23.20
N PHE A 57 -11.15 11.58 22.99
CA PHE A 57 -10.51 12.20 21.83
C PHE A 57 -10.27 11.16 20.75
N CYS A 58 -10.54 11.52 19.51
CA CYS A 58 -10.11 10.69 18.39
C CYS A 58 -8.61 10.87 18.10
N PRO A 59 -7.92 9.79 17.71
CA PRO A 59 -6.57 9.88 17.17
C PRO A 59 -6.49 10.81 15.95
N TYR A 60 -5.27 11.13 15.53
CA TYR A 60 -5.04 11.94 14.33
C TYR A 60 -5.77 11.39 13.10
N ASN A 61 -6.30 12.30 12.28
CA ASN A 61 -7.03 11.98 11.04
C ASN A 61 -8.30 11.13 11.23
N MET A 62 -8.83 11.08 12.46
CA MET A 62 -10.10 10.47 12.79
C MET A 62 -11.09 11.50 13.32
N VAL A 63 -12.37 11.20 13.12
CA VAL A 63 -13.52 12.02 13.50
C VAL A 63 -14.51 11.15 14.25
N TYR A 64 -15.05 11.68 15.35
CA TYR A 64 -16.08 11.01 16.13
C TYR A 64 -17.41 11.16 15.39
N ARG A 65 -17.94 10.06 14.85
CA ARG A 65 -19.19 10.06 14.06
C ARG A 65 -19.97 8.78 14.34
N ASN A 66 -21.27 8.82 14.04
CA ASN A 66 -22.05 7.59 14.04
C ASN A 66 -21.65 6.72 12.82
N CYS A 67 -21.04 5.58 13.10
CA CYS A 67 -20.43 4.74 12.08
C CYS A 67 -21.46 3.95 11.24
N SER A 68 -22.72 3.84 11.70
CA SER A 68 -23.80 3.14 10.97
C SER A 68 -24.14 3.76 9.60
N ASN A 69 -23.80 5.04 9.39
CA ASN A 69 -23.97 5.74 8.11
C ASN A 69 -22.63 6.13 7.46
N SER A 70 -21.49 5.72 8.03
CA SER A 70 -20.16 6.16 7.61
C SER A 70 -19.45 5.06 6.81
N CYS A 71 -19.06 5.35 5.56
CA CYS A 71 -18.25 4.44 4.76
C CYS A 71 -16.80 4.49 5.22
N GLN A 72 -16.34 3.46 5.95
CA GLN A 72 -14.93 3.34 6.33
C GLN A 72 -14.16 2.55 5.28
N ARG A 73 -13.17 3.20 4.65
CA ARG A 73 -12.27 2.56 3.67
C ARG A 73 -10.96 2.17 4.35
N THR A 74 -10.37 1.05 3.91
CA THR A 74 -9.06 0.59 4.37
C THR A 74 -8.05 0.66 3.23
N CYS A 75 -6.75 0.76 3.53
CA CYS A 75 -5.73 0.69 2.50
C CYS A 75 -5.77 -0.62 1.70
N GLY A 76 -6.25 -1.71 2.31
CA GLY A 76 -6.40 -3.03 1.66
C GLY A 76 -7.57 -3.11 0.69
N ALA A 77 -8.57 -2.23 0.84
CA ALA A 77 -9.77 -2.22 0.04
C ALA A 77 -10.30 -0.79 -0.12
N PRO A 78 -9.59 0.07 -0.87
CA PRO A 78 -9.93 1.49 -0.98
C PRO A 78 -11.25 1.72 -1.73
N GLU A 79 -11.66 0.80 -2.59
CA GLU A 79 -12.92 0.89 -3.33
C GLU A 79 -14.12 0.32 -2.55
N MET A 80 -13.89 -0.40 -1.45
CA MET A 80 -14.96 -1.01 -0.66
C MET A 80 -15.22 -0.24 0.63
N CYS A 81 -16.49 0.09 0.87
CA CYS A 81 -16.95 0.53 2.18
C CYS A 81 -17.05 -0.69 3.09
N GLN A 82 -16.38 -0.66 4.24
CA GLN A 82 -16.55 -1.67 5.26
C GLN A 82 -17.63 -1.24 6.25
N ASP A 83 -18.87 -1.65 5.99
CA ASP A 83 -20.04 -1.37 6.85
C ASP A 83 -19.98 -2.12 8.20
N GLY A 84 -18.99 -3.00 8.42
CA GLY A 84 -18.92 -3.91 9.56
C GLY A 84 -17.87 -3.57 10.63
N VAL A 85 -17.16 -2.44 10.54
CA VAL A 85 -16.06 -2.12 11.48
C VAL A 85 -16.58 -1.61 12.83
N CYS A 86 -17.83 -1.12 12.90
CA CYS A 86 -18.40 -0.53 14.10
C CYS A 86 -19.76 -1.12 14.45
N ASN A 87 -19.92 -1.58 15.68
CA ASN A 87 -21.23 -2.02 16.21
C ASN A 87 -21.97 -0.80 16.78
N GLU A 88 -22.96 -0.26 16.06
CA GLU A 88 -24.03 0.69 16.47
C GLU A 88 -23.69 1.90 17.39
N ALA A 89 -22.43 2.10 17.77
CA ALA A 89 -21.94 3.13 18.67
C ALA A 89 -21.22 4.22 17.89
N GLU A 90 -21.32 5.44 18.40
CA GLU A 90 -20.46 6.54 18.00
C GLU A 90 -18.99 6.14 18.23
N ALA A 91 -18.16 6.29 17.21
CA ALA A 91 -16.77 5.85 17.24
C ALA A 91 -15.89 6.80 16.44
N CYS A 92 -14.58 6.70 16.68
CA CYS A 92 -13.58 7.39 15.88
C CYS A 92 -13.39 6.63 14.56
N VAL A 93 -13.79 7.26 13.46
CA VAL A 93 -13.64 6.75 12.10
C VAL A 93 -12.67 7.63 11.33
N CYS A 94 -12.05 7.11 10.27
CA CYS A 94 -11.19 7.95 9.44
C CYS A 94 -11.97 9.13 8.84
N SER A 95 -11.35 10.30 8.84
CA SER A 95 -11.86 11.47 8.14
C SER A 95 -12.01 11.20 6.64
N ASP A 96 -12.88 11.97 5.98
CA ASP A 96 -13.08 11.86 4.53
C ASP A 96 -11.74 12.05 3.79
N GLY A 97 -11.44 11.15 2.85
CA GLY A 97 -10.16 11.12 2.12
C GLY A 97 -9.03 10.36 2.83
N TYR A 98 -9.24 9.88 4.05
CA TYR A 98 -8.29 9.04 4.79
C TYR A 98 -8.73 7.58 4.82
N PHE A 99 -7.74 6.69 4.83
CA PHE A 99 -7.91 5.26 4.75
C PHE A 99 -7.26 4.61 5.96
N MET A 100 -7.94 3.61 6.51
CA MET A 100 -7.46 2.88 7.67
C MET A 100 -6.27 1.99 7.28
N LYS A 101 -5.16 2.16 8.00
CA LYS A 101 -3.93 1.37 7.90
C LYS A 101 -3.55 0.87 9.30
N GLY A 102 -4.00 -0.32 9.66
CA GLY A 102 -3.90 -0.78 11.05
C GLY A 102 -4.87 0.00 11.94
N SER A 103 -4.34 0.69 12.95
CA SER A 103 -5.12 1.58 13.83
C SER A 103 -5.17 3.04 13.37
N ASP A 104 -4.31 3.42 12.43
CA ASP A 104 -4.11 4.81 12.03
C ASP A 104 -4.86 5.12 10.73
N CYS A 105 -5.19 6.40 10.53
CA CYS A 105 -5.79 6.90 9.29
C CYS A 105 -4.75 7.70 8.52
N VAL A 106 -4.47 7.27 7.29
CA VAL A 106 -3.47 7.89 6.41
C VAL A 106 -4.12 8.38 5.11
N PRO A 107 -3.57 9.41 4.46
CA PRO A 107 -3.96 9.79 3.10
C PRO A 107 -3.83 8.61 2.14
N GLN A 108 -4.67 8.57 1.09
CA GLN A 108 -4.68 7.48 0.11
C GLN A 108 -3.29 7.22 -0.50
N GLU A 109 -2.51 8.27 -0.72
CA GLU A 109 -1.18 8.18 -1.33
C GLU A 109 -0.20 7.40 -0.44
N GLN A 110 -0.45 7.32 0.87
CA GLN A 110 0.34 6.56 1.83
C GLN A 110 -0.11 5.08 1.96
N CYS A 111 -1.21 4.70 1.31
CA CYS A 111 -1.62 3.30 1.16
C CYS A 111 -0.87 2.59 0.04
N GLY A 112 -0.30 3.33 -0.91
CA GLY A 112 0.20 2.80 -2.18
C GLY A 112 -0.88 2.82 -3.26
N CYS A 113 -0.70 2.02 -4.31
CA CYS A 113 -1.58 1.98 -5.47
C CYS A 113 -2.45 0.73 -5.44
N TYR A 114 -3.72 0.88 -5.78
CA TYR A 114 -4.66 -0.24 -5.84
C TYR A 114 -4.86 -0.71 -7.26
N GLU A 115 -4.67 -2.01 -7.49
CA GLU A 115 -5.00 -2.69 -8.74
C GLU A 115 -6.34 -3.42 -8.56
N SER A 116 -7.36 -2.95 -9.26
CA SER A 116 -8.76 -3.33 -9.01
C SER A 116 -9.13 -4.71 -9.56
N GLU A 117 -8.52 -5.17 -10.66
CA GLU A 117 -8.82 -6.48 -11.28
C GLU A 117 -8.45 -7.64 -10.35
N THR A 118 -7.33 -7.50 -9.64
CA THR A 118 -6.77 -8.50 -8.75
C THR A 118 -6.86 -8.12 -7.28
N GLN A 119 -7.48 -6.97 -6.98
CA GLN A 119 -7.66 -6.42 -5.63
C GLN A 119 -6.34 -6.36 -4.84
N THR A 120 -5.26 -5.98 -5.52
CA THR A 120 -3.90 -5.99 -4.97
C THR A 120 -3.44 -4.57 -4.65
N VAL A 121 -2.85 -4.39 -3.47
CA VAL A 121 -2.21 -3.13 -3.08
C VAL A 121 -0.71 -3.20 -3.37
N ILE A 122 -0.23 -2.25 -4.16
CA ILE A 122 1.17 -2.10 -4.55
C ILE A 122 1.76 -1.00 -3.66
N PRO A 123 2.79 -1.27 -2.85
CA PRO A 123 3.41 -0.23 -2.02
C PRO A 123 4.06 0.85 -2.90
N GLU A 124 4.22 2.05 -2.34
CA GLU A 124 4.92 3.15 -3.02
C GLU A 124 6.32 2.73 -3.50
N GLY A 125 6.65 2.99 -4.75
CA GLY A 125 7.88 2.54 -5.41
C GLY A 125 7.89 1.04 -5.78
N GLY A 126 6.87 0.29 -5.40
CA GLY A 126 6.68 -1.12 -5.75
C GLY A 126 6.28 -1.31 -7.21
N SER A 127 6.39 -2.55 -7.68
CA SER A 127 5.96 -2.93 -9.03
C SER A 127 5.04 -4.14 -9.03
N TYR A 128 4.15 -4.21 -10.01
CA TYR A 128 3.21 -5.29 -10.20
C TYR A 128 3.22 -5.77 -11.64
N VAL A 129 3.20 -7.09 -11.84
CA VAL A 129 3.08 -7.71 -13.16
C VAL A 129 1.73 -8.41 -13.21
N ASN A 130 0.95 -8.12 -14.25
CA ASN A 130 -0.39 -8.70 -14.39
C ASN A 130 -0.32 -10.23 -14.61
N PRO A 131 -1.43 -10.97 -14.41
CA PRO A 131 -1.39 -12.43 -14.46
C PRO A 131 -0.81 -13.05 -15.74
N GLY A 132 -0.96 -12.38 -16.88
CA GLY A 132 -0.44 -12.82 -18.18
C GLY A 132 0.99 -12.36 -18.52
N CYS A 133 1.67 -11.61 -17.64
CA CYS A 133 2.95 -10.96 -17.96
C CYS A 133 2.93 -10.17 -19.27
N THR A 134 1.84 -9.43 -19.51
CA THR A 134 1.65 -8.58 -20.71
C THR A 134 1.81 -7.09 -20.41
N ARG A 135 1.81 -6.71 -19.12
CA ARG A 135 2.10 -5.35 -18.66
C ARG A 135 2.77 -5.38 -17.29
N LYS A 136 3.60 -4.38 -17.01
CA LYS A 136 4.21 -4.17 -15.68
C LYS A 136 3.93 -2.75 -15.19
N GLY A 137 3.29 -2.63 -14.04
CA GLY A 137 3.01 -1.38 -13.37
C GLY A 137 4.08 -1.02 -12.35
N VAL A 138 4.34 0.28 -12.17
CA VAL A 138 5.09 0.83 -11.02
C VAL A 138 4.21 1.83 -10.29
N CYS A 139 4.15 1.72 -8.97
CA CYS A 139 3.40 2.64 -8.12
C CYS A 139 4.24 3.87 -7.79
N THR A 140 3.72 5.06 -8.08
CA THR A 140 4.35 6.33 -7.73
C THR A 140 3.29 7.37 -7.41
N ASN A 141 3.38 7.99 -6.24
CA ASN A 141 2.41 8.97 -5.72
C ASN A 141 0.95 8.47 -5.81
N GLY A 142 0.70 7.21 -5.45
CA GLY A 142 -0.65 6.62 -5.50
C GLY A 142 -1.19 6.33 -6.91
N GLN A 143 -0.39 6.48 -7.96
CA GLN A 143 -0.76 6.15 -9.34
C GLN A 143 0.10 5.02 -9.93
N ILE A 144 -0.53 4.13 -10.70
CA ILE A 144 0.17 3.04 -11.40
C ILE A 144 0.54 3.51 -12.81
N THR A 145 1.83 3.55 -13.10
CA THR A 145 2.34 3.75 -14.47
C THR A 145 2.62 2.39 -15.11
N TRP A 146 1.94 2.08 -16.22
CA TRP A 146 2.06 0.79 -16.91
C TRP A 146 3.06 0.81 -18.07
N ASP A 147 3.96 -0.18 -18.09
CA ASP A 147 4.73 -0.60 -19.27
C ASP A 147 3.95 -1.69 -20.01
N GLU A 148 3.23 -1.28 -21.06
CA GLU A 148 2.44 -2.18 -21.93
C GLU A 148 3.31 -3.01 -22.90
N ALA A 149 4.62 -2.74 -22.97
CA ALA A 149 5.57 -3.52 -23.75
C ALA A 149 6.24 -4.63 -22.92
N TYR A 150 5.80 -4.84 -21.68
CA TYR A 150 6.31 -5.91 -20.84
C TYR A 150 5.88 -7.27 -21.40
N ALA A 151 6.86 -8.10 -21.77
CA ALA A 151 6.64 -9.46 -22.21
C ALA A 151 7.86 -10.32 -21.86
N CYS A 152 7.63 -11.60 -21.56
CA CYS A 152 8.72 -12.53 -21.30
C CYS A 152 9.48 -12.86 -22.59
N SER A 153 10.80 -13.05 -22.45
CA SER A 153 11.62 -13.63 -23.51
C SER A 153 11.09 -15.01 -23.91
N PRO A 154 11.29 -15.48 -25.15
CA PRO A 154 10.98 -16.87 -25.53
C PRO A 154 11.67 -17.93 -24.65
N ASN A 155 12.76 -17.57 -23.98
CA ASN A 155 13.51 -18.43 -23.05
C ASN A 155 13.26 -18.05 -21.57
N ALA A 156 12.06 -17.55 -21.28
CA ALA A 156 11.60 -17.23 -19.93
C ALA A 156 10.12 -17.62 -19.80
N VAL A 157 9.68 -17.83 -18.56
CA VAL A 157 8.31 -18.19 -18.22
C VAL A 157 7.72 -17.14 -17.29
N CYS A 158 6.46 -16.78 -17.51
CA CYS A 158 5.68 -16.01 -16.55
C CYS A 158 5.32 -16.90 -15.38
N ASP A 159 5.86 -16.64 -14.21
CA ASP A 159 5.71 -17.51 -13.04
C ASP A 159 5.68 -16.67 -11.76
N VAL A 160 5.28 -17.28 -10.65
CA VAL A 160 5.27 -16.65 -9.33
C VAL A 160 6.26 -17.40 -8.43
N ARG A 161 7.27 -16.69 -7.95
CA ARG A 161 8.26 -17.22 -6.99
C ARG A 161 8.33 -16.28 -5.82
N ASP A 162 8.27 -16.80 -4.60
CA ASP A 162 8.23 -16.02 -3.36
C ASP A 162 7.18 -14.90 -3.39
N ASN A 163 5.98 -15.20 -3.92
CA ASN A 163 4.87 -14.26 -4.15
C ASN A 163 5.15 -13.11 -5.15
N ILE A 164 6.26 -13.17 -5.90
CA ILE A 164 6.61 -12.20 -6.92
C ILE A 164 6.33 -12.78 -8.30
N ARG A 165 5.33 -12.23 -8.99
CA ARG A 165 5.06 -12.52 -10.40
C ARG A 165 6.00 -11.72 -11.28
N GLN A 166 6.71 -12.40 -12.18
CA GLN A 166 7.53 -11.80 -13.22
C GLN A 166 7.97 -12.86 -14.23
N CYS A 167 8.70 -12.44 -15.26
CA CYS A 167 9.40 -13.33 -16.16
C CYS A 167 10.64 -13.93 -15.48
N TYR A 168 10.71 -15.26 -15.40
CA TYR A 168 11.88 -15.98 -14.90
C TYR A 168 12.53 -16.77 -16.04
N CYS A 169 13.86 -16.66 -16.20
CA CYS A 169 14.58 -17.39 -17.25
C CYS A 169 14.42 -18.91 -17.05
N THR A 170 14.23 -19.63 -18.15
CA THR A 170 14.24 -21.09 -18.15
C THR A 170 15.66 -21.62 -17.97
N GLY A 171 15.80 -22.91 -17.63
CA GLY A 171 17.09 -23.54 -17.38
C GLY A 171 18.07 -23.34 -18.56
N GLY A 172 19.31 -22.97 -18.23
CA GLY A 172 20.33 -22.68 -19.23
C GLY A 172 20.37 -21.23 -19.73
N TYR A 173 19.44 -20.37 -19.30
CA TYR A 173 19.42 -18.95 -19.65
C TYR A 173 19.59 -18.04 -18.43
N ARG A 174 20.12 -16.84 -18.65
CA ARG A 174 20.28 -15.78 -17.64
C ARG A 174 19.84 -14.43 -18.20
N GLY A 175 19.32 -13.57 -17.33
CA GLY A 175 18.86 -12.22 -17.67
C GLY A 175 17.83 -11.73 -16.68
N ASP A 176 17.08 -10.70 -17.06
CA ASP A 176 15.94 -10.12 -16.32
C ASP A 176 14.60 -10.81 -16.69
N GLY A 177 14.64 -11.93 -17.40
CA GLY A 177 13.48 -12.66 -17.92
C GLY A 177 12.83 -12.03 -19.16
N ARG A 178 12.90 -10.71 -19.35
CA ARG A 178 12.54 -10.06 -20.62
C ARG A 178 13.60 -10.25 -21.70
N HIS A 179 14.85 -10.34 -21.27
CA HIS A 179 16.05 -10.49 -22.09
C HIS A 179 16.87 -11.68 -21.60
N ALA A 180 16.42 -12.89 -21.91
CA ALA A 180 17.12 -14.11 -21.56
C ALA A 180 18.20 -14.44 -22.61
N ARG A 181 19.43 -14.70 -22.15
CA ARG A 181 20.57 -15.10 -22.99
C ARG A 181 21.14 -16.42 -22.50
N ASP A 182 21.62 -17.25 -23.42
CA ASP A 182 22.22 -18.55 -23.13
C ASP A 182 23.44 -18.39 -22.20
N HIS A 183 23.41 -19.09 -21.06
CA HIS A 183 24.45 -19.11 -20.03
C HIS A 183 25.41 -20.30 -20.18
N LEU A 184 25.14 -21.27 -21.06
CA LEU A 184 25.98 -22.44 -21.31
C LEU A 184 27.20 -22.17 -22.21
N LYS A 185 27.47 -20.92 -22.61
CA LYS A 185 28.67 -20.57 -23.41
C LYS A 185 30.02 -20.68 -22.68
N ILE A 186 30.07 -21.20 -21.44
CA ILE A 186 31.32 -21.47 -20.72
C ILE A 186 31.42 -22.95 -20.30
N VAL A 187 31.20 -23.89 -21.22
CA VAL A 187 32.02 -25.11 -21.17
C VAL A 187 33.31 -24.75 -21.89
N ARG A 188 34.40 -24.62 -21.14
CA ARG A 188 35.73 -24.23 -21.62
C ARG A 188 36.01 -24.90 -22.96
N LYS A 189 36.24 -24.10 -24.00
CA LYS A 189 36.99 -24.54 -25.18
C LYS A 189 38.42 -24.77 -24.70
N SER A 190 38.66 -25.91 -24.05
CA SER A 190 40.00 -26.35 -23.67
C SER A 190 40.72 -26.67 -24.97
N THR A 191 41.33 -25.67 -25.60
CA THR A 191 42.34 -25.88 -26.62
C THR A 191 43.51 -26.61 -25.97
N MET A 192 43.46 -27.94 -25.94
CA MET A 192 44.68 -28.73 -26.02
C MET A 192 45.08 -28.70 -27.49
N MET A 193 46.16 -27.98 -27.77
CA MET A 193 46.90 -28.13 -29.02
C MET A 193 47.40 -29.57 -29.07
N ASP A 194 46.88 -30.37 -30.00
CA ASP A 194 47.64 -31.44 -30.64
C ASP A 194 47.20 -31.58 -32.11
N PRO A 195 48.14 -31.77 -33.05
CA PRO A 195 47.86 -31.71 -34.48
C PRO A 195 47.41 -33.08 -34.99
N GLY A 196 46.13 -33.22 -35.31
CA GLY A 196 45.65 -34.44 -35.96
C GLY A 196 44.14 -34.51 -36.09
N THR A 197 43.64 -34.08 -37.24
CA THR A 197 42.42 -34.56 -37.90
C THR A 197 41.19 -34.79 -37.01
N ALA A 198 40.36 -33.75 -36.82
CA ALA A 198 39.01 -33.92 -36.26
C ALA A 198 37.99 -34.17 -37.38
N VAL A 199 37.47 -35.39 -37.43
CA VAL A 199 36.23 -35.73 -38.14
C VAL A 199 35.08 -35.44 -37.18
N TYR A 200 34.11 -34.61 -37.59
CA TYR A 200 32.92 -34.35 -36.79
C TYR A 200 31.93 -35.49 -36.98
N THR A 201 31.59 -36.19 -35.90
CA THR A 201 30.37 -36.99 -35.81
C THR A 201 29.47 -36.35 -34.76
N GLU A 202 28.38 -35.74 -35.22
CA GLU A 202 27.25 -35.39 -34.35
C GLU A 202 26.73 -36.68 -33.71
N SER A 203 26.76 -36.75 -32.38
CA SER A 203 25.95 -37.73 -31.64
C SER A 203 25.08 -36.97 -30.65
N ASN A 204 23.86 -36.70 -31.09
CA ASN A 204 22.73 -36.47 -30.21
C ASN A 204 22.35 -37.83 -29.60
N GLN A 205 22.59 -38.04 -28.31
CA GLN A 205 21.77 -38.96 -27.50
C GLN A 205 21.92 -38.67 -25.99
N PRO A 206 20.84 -38.81 -25.21
CA PRO A 206 20.85 -38.55 -23.77
C PRO A 206 21.46 -39.75 -23.04
N VAL A 207 22.43 -39.49 -22.16
CA VAL A 207 23.01 -40.53 -21.32
C VAL A 207 22.01 -40.87 -20.21
N GLY A 208 21.35 -42.02 -20.37
CA GLY A 208 20.56 -42.65 -19.31
C GLY A 208 21.45 -43.16 -18.17
N LEU A 209 20.91 -43.07 -16.96
CA LEU A 209 21.47 -43.64 -15.73
C LEU A 209 21.64 -45.17 -15.88
N ALA A 210 22.82 -45.67 -15.51
CA ALA A 210 22.98 -47.06 -15.12
C ALA A 210 23.90 -47.14 -13.89
N SER A 211 23.31 -47.62 -12.80
CA SER A 211 23.98 -48.11 -11.60
C SER A 211 24.85 -49.33 -11.91
N PHE A 212 26.00 -49.47 -11.26
CA PHE A 212 26.40 -50.59 -10.40
C PHE A 212 27.59 -50.15 -9.54
#